data_AF-A0A943VKB8-F1
#
_entry.id   AF-A0A943VKB8-F1
#
_cell.length_a   1.000
_cell.length_b   1.000
_cell.length_c   1.000
_cell.angle_alpha   90.00
_cell.angle_beta   90.00
_cell.angle_gamma   90.00
#
_symmetry.space_group_name_H-M   'P 1'
#
loop_
_entity.id
_entity.type
_entity.pdbx_description
1 polymer ?
#
loop_
_entity_poly.entity_id
_entity_poly.type
_entity_poly.pdbx_seq_one_letter_code
_entity_poly.pdbx_strand_id
1 'polypeptide(L)' 'MDNSVMENFFGLLKSELLYLEKFASYEDFISKLKDYIIYYNTKRIKLKLKGLSP' A
#
# COMPACT_ATOMS: atom_id res chain seq x y z
N MET A 1 -11.05 16.37 -0.98
CA MET A 1 -10.54 15.47 -2.04
C MET A 1 -9.67 14.33 -1.47
N ASP A 2 -9.24 14.41 -0.20
CA ASP A 2 -8.44 13.38 0.46
C ASP A 2 -9.13 12.03 0.74
N ASN A 3 -10.46 12.02 0.92
CA ASN A 3 -11.15 10.79 1.31
C ASN A 3 -11.04 9.69 0.25
N SER A 4 -11.16 10.03 -1.03
CA SER A 4 -11.13 9.05 -2.12
C SER A 4 -9.77 8.36 -2.29
N VAL A 5 -8.66 9.03 -1.93
CA VAL A 5 -7.32 8.43 -1.97
C VAL A 5 -7.14 7.44 -0.83
N MET A 6 -7.65 7.78 0.36
CA MET A 6 -7.61 6.89 1.52
C MET A 6 -8.57 5.72 1.38
N GLU A 7 -9.76 5.93 0.83
CA GLU A 7 -10.71 4.84 0.51
C GLU A 7 -10.11 3.84 -0.47
N ASN A 8 -9.46 4.33 -1.54
CA ASN A 8 -8.75 3.47 -2.48
C ASN A 8 -7.57 2.73 -1.81
N PHE A 9 -6.80 3.42 -0.96
CA PHE A 9 -5.72 2.78 -0.21
C PHE A 9 -6.23 1.64 0.68
N PHE A 10 -7.31 1.85 1.45
CA PHE A 10 -7.86 0.81 2.31
C PHE A 10 -8.51 -0.32 1.52
N GLY A 11 -9.11 -0.06 0.36
CA GLY A 11 -9.61 -1.09 -0.54
C GLY A 11 -8.50 -2.02 -1.04
N LEU A 12 -7.37 -1.44 -1.44
CA LEU A 12 -6.19 -2.19 -1.89
C LEU A 12 -5.49 -2.90 -0.73
N LEU A 13 -5.31 -2.25 0.41
CA LEU A 13 -4.72 -2.86 1.60
C LEU A 13 -5.48 -4.11 2.03
N LYS A 14 -6.82 -4.06 2.04
CA LYS A 14 -7.65 -5.22 2.37
C LYS A 14 -7.48 -6.34 1.34
N SER A 15 -7.60 -6.00 0.06
CA SER A 15 -7.60 -6.98 -1.04
C SER A 15 -6.23 -7.61 -1.31
N GLU A 16 -5.15 -6.85 -1.17
CA GLU A 16 -3.80 -7.27 -1.53
C GLU A 16 -2.99 -7.78 -0.33
N LEU A 17 -3.24 -7.28 0.87
CA LEU A 17 -2.49 -7.66 2.08
C LEU A 17 -3.34 -8.50 3.04
N LEU A 18 -4.47 -7.97 3.53
CA LEU A 18 -5.23 -8.64 4.61
C LEU A 18 -5.94 -9.93 4.17
N TYR A 19 -6.42 -10.02 2.93
CA TYR A 19 -7.12 -11.20 2.45
C TYR A 19 -6.22 -12.25 1.81
N LEU A 20 -5.02 -11.86 1.33
CA LEU A 20 -4.11 -12.77 0.62
C LEU A 20 -2.99 -13.33 1.50
N GLU A 21 -2.67 -12.65 2.60
CA GLU A 21 -1.62 -13.10 3.50
C GLU A 21 -2.12 -13.64 4.83
N LYS A 22 -1.35 -14.59 5.34
CA LYS A 22 -1.44 -15.06 6.73
C LYS A 22 -0.30 -14.42 7.50
N PHE A 23 -0.62 -13.83 8.65
CA PHE A 23 0.36 -13.24 9.55
C PHE A 23 0.64 -14.20 10.70
N ALA A 24 1.92 -14.41 10.99
CA ALA A 24 2.32 -15.30 12.07
C ALA A 24 2.19 -14.61 13.44
N SER A 25 2.30 -13.29 13.49
CA SER A 25 2.19 -12.48 14.70
C SER A 25 1.77 -11.05 14.37
N TYR A 26 1.44 -10.28 15.41
CA TYR A 26 1.20 -8.85 15.27
C TYR A 26 2.43 -8.10 14.73
N GLU A 27 3.64 -8.50 15.16
CA GLU A 27 4.88 -7.88 14.69
C GLU A 27 5.12 -8.15 13.20
N ASP A 28 4.84 -9.37 12.74
CA ASP A 28 4.88 -9.75 11.33
C ASP A 28 3.90 -8.91 10.50
N PHE A 29 2.66 -8.75 10.98
CA PHE A 29 1.68 -7.86 10.35
C PHE A 29 2.18 -6.41 10.24
N ILE A 30 2.74 -5.85 11.32
CA ILE A 30 3.25 -4.47 11.32
C ILE A 30 4.43 -4.33 10.35
N SER A 31 5.32 -5.31 10.27
CA SER A 31 6.44 -5.30 9.32
C SER A 31 5.92 -5.25 7.88
N LYS A 32 5.01 -6.15 7.53
CA LYS A 32 4.46 -6.24 6.18
C LYS A 32 3.58 -5.05 5.80
N LEU A 33 2.85 -4.49 6.78
CA LEU A 33 2.10 -3.25 6.59
C LEU A 33 3.02 -2.07 6.23
N LYS A 34 4.16 -1.93 6.92
CA LYS A 34 5.15 -0.88 6.61
C LYS A 34 5.71 -1.03 5.20
N ASP A 35 6.09 -2.26 4.83
CA ASP A 35 6.60 -2.54 3.48
C ASP A 35 5.55 -2.24 2.41
N TYR A 36 4.30 -2.61 2.66
CA TYR A 36 3.19 -2.32 1.75
C TYR A 36 2.95 -0.82 1.58
N ILE A 37 3.01 -0.04 2.67
CA ILE A 37 2.88 1.43 2.61
C ILE A 37 4.02 2.05 1.78
N ILE A 38 5.25 1.58 1.96
CA ILE A 38 6.41 2.03 1.17
C ILE A 38 6.18 1.71 -0.31
N TYR A 39 5.82 0.46 -0.63
CA TYR A 39 5.52 0.03 -1.99
C TYR A 39 4.40 0.86 -2.64
N TYR A 40 3.28 1.05 -1.95
CA TYR A 40 2.16 1.84 -2.43
C TYR A 40 2.58 3.29 -2.72
N ASN A 41 3.33 3.92 -1.81
CA ASN A 41 3.82 5.27 -1.99
C ASN A 41 4.83 5.38 -3.14
N THR A 42 5.76 4.44 -3.30
CA THR A 42 6.67 4.40 -4.46
C THR A 42 5.89 4.24 -5.77
N LYS A 43 4.89 3.36 -5.81
CA LYS A 43 4.03 3.17 -6.99
C LYS A 43 3.25 4.45 -7.31
N ARG A 44 2.75 5.18 -6.30
CA ARG A 44 2.08 6.47 -6.46
C ARG A 44 3.03 7.58 -6.96
N ILE A 45 4.25 7.64 -6.46
CA ILE A 45 5.29 8.56 -6.95
C ILE A 45 5.57 8.26 -8.43
N LYS A 46 5.78 6.99 -8.79
CA LYS A 46 5.98 6.56 -10.18
C LYS A 46 4.79 6.88 -11.09
N LEU A 47 3.55 6.69 -10.59
CA LEU A 47 2.32 7.01 -11.31
C LEU A 47 2.16 8.52 -11.53
N LYS A 48 2.46 9.34 -10.53
CA LYS A 48 2.45 10.81 -10.68
C LYS A 48 3.52 11.30 -11.66
N LEU A 49 4.67 10.63 -11.69
CA LEU A 49 5.76 10.94 -12.61
C LEU A 49 5.52 10.44 -14.05
N LYS A 50 4.43 9.70 -14.34
CA LYS A 50 4.11 9.17 -15.69
C LYS A 50 5.28 8.47 -16.40
N GLY A 51 6.21 7.87 -15.66
CA GLY A 51 7.41 7.25 -16.24
C GLY A 51 8.41 8.23 -16.86
N LEU A 52 8.21 9.54 -16.69
CA LEU A 52 9.26 10.52 -16.94
C LEU A 52 10.28 10.35 -15.81
N SER A 53 11.48 9.88 -16.17
CA SER A 53 12.63 9.97 -15.28
C SER A 53 12.81 11.44 -14.85
N PRO A 54 13.21 11.69 -13.59
CA PRO A 54 13.29 13.05 -13.03
C PRO A 54 14.16 13.99 -13.87
#